data_AF-A0A952UKV0-F1
#
_entry.id   AF-A0A952UKV0-F1
#
_cell.length_a   1.000
_cell.length_b   1.000
_cell.length_c   1.000
_cell.angle_alpha   90.00
_cell.angle_beta   90.00
_cell.angle_gamma   90.00
#
_symmetry.space_group_name_H-M   'P 1'
#
loop_
_entity.id
_entity.type
_entity.pdbx_description
1 polymer ?
#
loop_
_entity_poly.entity_id
_entity_poly.type
_entity_poly.pdbx_seq_one_letter_code
_entity_poly.pdbx_strand_id
1 'polypeptide(L)' 'FFGRTPMSMGADPVPADRVNVVGRVLGDAATLRQAMNASMIRVERIEPAQPVG' A
#
# COMPACT_ATOMS: atom_id res chain seq x y z
N PHE A 1 -2.26 -2.20 2.85
CA PHE A 1 -3.50 -1.52 3.28
C PHE A 1 -3.20 -0.05 3.51
N PHE A 2 -4.10 0.85 3.10
CA PHE A 2 -3.95 2.31 3.27
C PHE A 2 -5.23 2.99 3.80
N GLY A 3 -6.09 2.19 4.44
CA GLY A 3 -7.35 2.62 5.03
C GLY A 3 -8.21 1.41 5.40
N ARG A 4 -9.34 1.71 6.06
CA ARG A 4 -10.37 0.71 6.39
C ARG A 4 -10.87 0.00 5.15
N THR A 5 -11.26 -1.26 5.32
CA THR A 5 -11.96 -2.03 4.29
C THR A 5 -13.46 -2.11 4.65
N PRO A 6 -14.32 -2.61 3.74
CA PRO A 6 -15.73 -2.84 4.08
C PRO A 6 -15.93 -3.78 5.28
N MET A 7 -15.00 -4.71 5.51
CA MET A 7 -15.05 -5.69 6.62
C MET A 7 -14.50 -5.13 7.93
N SER A 8 -13.86 -3.95 7.93
CA SER A 8 -13.31 -3.34 9.14
C SER A 8 -14.40 -2.90 10.11
N MET A 9 -14.36 -3.42 11.34
CA MET A 9 -15.22 -3.02 12.46
C MET A 9 -14.64 -1.87 13.30
N GLY A 10 -13.38 -1.46 13.03
CA GLY A 10 -12.67 -0.40 13.73
C GLY A 10 -11.66 0.30 12.83
N ALA A 11 -10.67 0.96 13.43
CA ALA A 11 -9.64 1.68 12.69
C ALA A 11 -8.72 0.75 11.88
N ASP A 12 -8.56 -0.50 12.34
CA ASP A 12 -7.66 -1.46 11.71
C ASP A 12 -8.25 -2.07 10.43
N PRO A 13 -7.45 -2.17 9.35
CA PRO A 13 -7.89 -2.78 8.11
C PRO A 13 -8.05 -4.30 8.25
N VAL A 14 -9.21 -4.83 7.84
CA VAL A 14 -9.46 -6.27 7.81
C VAL A 14 -9.45 -6.76 6.36
N PRO A 15 -8.59 -7.71 5.96
CA PRO A 15 -8.61 -8.24 4.61
C PRO A 15 -9.90 -9.02 4.34
N ALA A 16 -10.31 -9.13 3.07
CA ALA A 16 -11.51 -9.88 2.69
C ALA A 16 -11.38 -11.39 2.92
N ASP A 17 -10.15 -11.92 2.81
CA ASP A 17 -9.79 -13.32 3.08
C ASP A 17 -8.33 -13.38 3.58
N ARG A 18 -7.79 -14.57 3.84
CA ARG A 18 -6.40 -14.78 4.27
C ARG A 18 -5.42 -14.26 3.22
N VAL A 19 -4.51 -13.38 3.65
CA VAL A 19 -3.44 -12.82 2.83
C VAL A 19 -2.09 -13.00 3.49
N ASN A 20 -1.03 -13.05 2.69
CA ASN A 20 0.34 -13.05 3.19
C ASN A 20 0.86 -11.62 3.32
N VAL A 21 1.44 -11.28 4.47
CA VAL A 21 2.10 -10.00 4.67
C VAL A 21 3.53 -10.10 4.12
N VAL A 22 3.78 -9.44 2.99
CA VAL A 22 5.08 -9.48 2.29
C VAL A 22 5.94 -8.22 2.50
N GLY A 23 5.40 -7.23 3.20
CA GLY A 23 6.08 -5.96 3.44
C GLY A 23 5.16 -4.90 4.02
N ARG A 24 5.64 -3.65 4.02
CA ARG A 24 4.91 -2.47 4.50
C ARG A 24 5.13 -1.30 3.54
N VAL A 25 4.16 -0.39 3.48
CA VAL A 25 4.33 0.89 2.78
C VAL A 25 5.37 1.72 3.54
N LEU A 26 6.32 2.29 2.81
CA LEU A 26 7.26 3.27 3.35
C LEU A 26 6.70 4.66 3.10
N GLY A 27 6.75 5.54 4.10
CA GLY A 27 6.16 6.89 4.02
C GLY A 27 4.65 6.92 4.29
N ASP A 28 3.96 7.95 3.78
CA ASP A 28 2.52 8.16 4.00
C ASP A 28 1.67 7.32 3.03
N ALA A 29 1.00 6.30 3.57
CA ALA A 29 0.09 5.45 2.82
C ALA A 29 -1.17 6.18 2.36
N ALA A 30 -1.59 7.28 3.01
CA ALA A 30 -2.82 7.99 2.67
C ALA A 30 -2.77 8.64 1.28
N THR A 31 -1.57 8.95 0.75
CA THR A 31 -1.39 9.48 -0.60
C THR A 31 -1.95 8.55 -1.68
N LEU A 32 -1.95 7.23 -1.44
CA LEU A 32 -2.50 6.24 -2.38
C LEU A 32 -4.00 6.39 -2.63
N ARG A 33 -4.73 7.10 -1.75
CA ARG A 33 -6.16 7.41 -1.97
C ARG A 33 -6.40 8.25 -3.22
N GLN A 34 -5.42 9.06 -3.64
CA GLN A 34 -5.54 9.89 -4.84
C GLN A 34 -5.58 9.06 -6.13
N ALA A 35 -5.05 7.82 -6.10
CA ALA A 35 -5.02 6.90 -7.22
C ALA A 35 -6.22 5.92 -7.24
N MET A 36 -7.20 6.10 -6.35
CA MET A 36 -8.41 5.28 -6.34
C MET A 36 -9.13 5.39 -7.69
N ASN A 37 -9.60 4.25 -8.22
CA ASN A 37 -10.23 4.12 -9.54
C ASN A 37 -9.28 4.30 -10.75
N ALA A 38 -7.96 4.39 -10.53
CA ALA A 38 -7.01 4.24 -11.63
C ALA A 38 -7.20 2.89 -12.32
N SER A 39 -7.29 2.88 -13.65
CA SER A 39 -7.44 1.66 -14.45
C SER A 39 -6.12 0.94 -14.69
N MET A 40 -4.99 1.60 -14.43
CA MET A 40 -3.66 1.07 -14.67
C MET A 40 -2.70 1.50 -13.56
N ILE A 41 -1.92 0.53 -13.05
CA ILE A 41 -0.84 0.74 -12.09
C ILE A 41 0.43 0.15 -12.69
N ARG A 42 1.51 0.92 -12.70
CA ARG A 42 2.84 0.47 -13.09
C ARG A 42 3.66 0.23 -11.82
N VAL A 43 4.26 -0.94 -11.71
CA VAL A 43 5.11 -1.33 -10.57
C VAL A 43 6.55 -1.41 -11.05
N GLU A 44 7.43 -0.71 -10.35
CA GLU A 44 8.86 -0.68 -10.66
C GLU A 44 9.66 -1.00 -9.41
N ARG A 45 10.83 -1.61 -9.61
CA ARG A 45 11.77 -1.77 -8.52
C ARG A 45 12.38 -0.40 -8.24
N ILE A 46 12.27 0.06 -7.00
CA ILE A 46 13.10 1.16 -6.52
C ILE A 46 14.56 0.73 -6.66
N GLU A 47 15.29 1.36 -7.57
CA GLU A 47 16.74 1.22 -7.61
C GLU A 47 17.28 1.72 -6.27
N PRO A 48 18.13 0.95 -5.59
CA PRO A 48 18.78 1.44 -4.39
C PRO A 48 19.56 2.70 -4.77
N ALA A 49 19.41 3.77 -3.98
CA ALA A 49 20.24 4.96 -4.16
C ALA A 49 21.70 4.52 -4.21
N GLN A 50 22.41 4.84 -5.29
CA GLN A 50 23.84 4.60 -5.35
C GLN A 50 24.46 5.30 -4.13
N PRO A 51 25.27 4.61 -3.31
CA PRO A 51 25.96 5.28 -2.22
C PRO A 51 26.81 6.39 -2.85
N VAL A 52 26.46 7.63 -2.54
CA VAL A 52 27.32 8.77 -2.83
C VAL A 52 28.61 8.55 -2.02
N GLY A 53 29.71 8.35 -2.74
CA GLY A 53 31.05 8.24 -2.16
C GLY A 53 31.56 9.56 -1.61
#